data_AF-A0A803SRL3-F1
#
_entry.id   AF-A0A803SRL3-F1
#
_cell.length_a   1.000
_cell.length_b   1.000
_cell.length_c   1.000
_cell.angle_alpha   90.00
_cell.angle_beta   90.00
_cell.angle_gamma   90.00
#
_symmetry.space_group_name_H-M   'P 1'
#
loop_
_entity.id
_entity.type
_entity.pdbx_description
1 polymer ?
#
loop_
_entity_poly.entity_id
_entity_poly.type
_entity_poly.pdbx_seq_one_letter_code
_entity_poly.pdbx_strand_id
1 'polypeptide(L)' 'MVKRKEGEIDDALIVGNASVEGLESEGAEATVDTGIDIVINHHLQETLSLKRDRSYRGYLKKMW' A
#
# COMPACT_ATOMS: atom_id res chain seq x y z
N MET A 1 1.79 -10.64 -10.97
CA MET A 1 1.09 -10.25 -9.74
C MET A 1 1.98 -10.69 -8.58
N VAL A 2 2.35 -9.77 -7.69
CA VAL A 2 3.25 -10.01 -6.55
C VAL A 2 2.41 -9.95 -5.28
N LYS A 3 2.72 -10.83 -4.33
CA LYS A 3 2.17 -10.80 -2.97
C LYS A 3 3.26 -10.30 -2.04
N ARG A 4 2.97 -9.30 -1.22
CA ARG A 4 3.87 -8.78 -0.20
C ARG A 4 3.17 -8.84 1.15
N LYS A 5 3.87 -9.29 2.17
CA LYS A 5 3.43 -9.21 3.56
C LYS A 5 3.81 -7.80 4.03
N GLU A 6 2.85 -6.88 4.12
CA GLU A 6 3.12 -5.57 4.70
C GLU A 6 3.13 -5.72 6.22
N GLY A 7 4.17 -5.19 6.87
CA GLY A 7 4.26 -5.13 8.33
C GLY A 7 4.23 -6.48 9.04
N GLU A 8 5.39 -7.09 9.24
CA GLU A 8 5.61 -7.73 10.55
C GLU A 8 6.07 -6.61 11.48
N ILE A 9 5.08 -5.93 12.07
CA ILE A 9 5.32 -4.99 13.15
C ILE A 9 5.64 -5.87 14.35
N ASP A 10 6.82 -5.69 14.95
CA ASP A 10 7.12 -6.35 16.21
C ASP A 10 5.98 -6.04 17.20
N ASP A 11 5.39 -7.07 17.81
CA ASP A 11 4.34 -6.90 18.83
C ASP A 11 4.82 -5.96 19.94
N ALA A 12 6.14 -5.87 20.19
CA ALA A 12 6.74 -4.91 21.11
C ALA A 12 6.55 -3.43 20.69
N LEU A 13 6.37 -3.12 19.40
CA LEU A 13 6.09 -1.77 18.89
C LEU A 13 4.60 -1.38 19.00
N ILE A 14 3.70 -2.36 19.13
CA ILE A 14 2.27 -2.13 19.38
C ILE A 14 1.98 -1.99 20.89
N VAL A 15 2.78 -2.65 21.73
CA VAL A 15 2.59 -2.66 23.20
C VAL A 15 3.24 -1.44 23.86
N GLY A 16 2.65 -0.27 23.63
CA GLY A 16 2.87 0.95 24.42
C GLY A 16 2.07 1.01 25.73
N ASN A 17 1.61 -0.12 26.26
CA ASN A 17 0.89 -0.19 27.53
C ASN A 17 1.38 -1.38 28.37
N ALA A 18 2.10 -1.10 29.46
CA ALA A 18 2.77 -2.07 30.33
C ALA A 18 1.82 -3.05 31.08
N SER A 19 0.54 -3.12 30.73
CA SER A 19 -0.50 -3.91 31.43
C SER A 19 -0.97 -5.15 30.65
N VAL A 20 -0.41 -5.44 29.46
CA VAL A 20 -0.89 -6.53 28.58
C VAL A 20 -0.13 -7.86 28.81
N GLU A 21 0.12 -8.20 30.07
CA GLU A 21 0.69 -9.50 30.43
C GLU A 21 -0.44 -10.55 30.37
N GLY A 22 -0.60 -11.23 29.22
CA GLY A 22 -1.45 -12.43 29.16
C GLY A 22 -2.35 -12.62 27.95
N LEU A 23 -2.25 -11.80 26.90
CA LEU A 23 -2.81 -12.15 25.61
C LEU A 23 -1.69 -12.74 24.78
N GLU A 24 -1.64 -14.08 24.72
CA GLU A 24 -0.91 -14.76 23.66
C GLU A 24 -1.41 -14.16 22.35
N SER A 25 -0.53 -13.40 21.70
CA SER A 25 -0.74 -12.80 20.39
C SER A 25 -0.85 -13.98 19.42
N GLU A 26 -2.06 -14.51 19.24
CA GLU A 26 -2.40 -15.30 18.08
C GLU A 26 -2.25 -14.34 16.90
N GLY A 27 -1.04 -14.35 16.34
CA GLY A 27 -0.48 -13.27 15.52
C GLY A 27 -1.51 -12.77 14.53
N ALA A 28 -1.82 -11.48 14.63
CA ALA A 28 -2.72 -10.81 13.71
C ALA A 28 -2.31 -11.20 12.28
N GLU A 29 -3.21 -11.85 11.53
CA GLU A 29 -2.92 -12.27 10.17
C GLU A 29 -2.42 -11.05 9.39
N ALA A 30 -1.12 -11.05 9.08
CA ALA A 30 -0.50 -9.92 8.42
C ALA A 30 -1.21 -9.67 7.10
N THR A 31 -1.57 -8.42 6.84
CA THR A 31 -2.29 -8.06 5.63
C THR A 31 -1.39 -8.33 4.43
N VAL A 32 -1.80 -9.25 3.55
CA VAL A 32 -1.03 -9.60 2.35
C VAL A 32 -1.52 -8.76 1.18
N ASP A 33 -0.74 -7.75 0.84
CA ASP A 33 -0.97 -6.93 -0.34
C ASP A 33 -0.65 -7.70 -1.60
N THR A 34 -1.62 -7.75 -2.52
CA THR A 34 -1.48 -8.38 -3.82
C THR A 34 -1.65 -7.35 -4.93
N GLY A 35 -0.72 -7.28 -5.88
CA GLY A 35 -0.80 -6.30 -6.96
C GLY A 35 0.30 -6.40 -8.01
N ILE A 36 0.44 -5.36 -8.84
CA ILE A 36 1.51 -5.29 -9.86
C ILE A 36 2.77 -4.74 -9.22
N ASP A 37 3.91 -5.42 -9.42
CA ASP A 37 5.16 -5.07 -8.74
C ASP A 37 5.55 -3.59 -8.90
N ILE A 38 5.50 -3.06 -10.11
CA ILE A 38 5.82 -1.64 -10.38
C ILE A 38 4.86 -0.67 -9.70
N VAL A 39 3.60 -1.06 -9.52
CA VAL A 39 2.58 -0.23 -8.86
C VAL A 39 2.88 -0.17 -7.37
N ILE A 40 3.15 -1.33 -6.75
CA ILE A 40 3.40 -1.42 -5.32
C ILE A 40 4.79 -0.85 -4.96
N ASN A 41 5.84 -1.06 -5.78
CA ASN A 41 7.20 -0.56 -5.49
C ASN A 41 7.37 0.94 -5.72
N HIS A 42 6.61 1.53 -6.65
CA HIS A 42 6.72 2.95 -6.96
C HIS A 42 5.51 3.75 -6.48
N HIS A 43 4.64 3.14 -5.65
CA HIS A 43 3.45 3.75 -5.09
C HIS A 43 2.57 4.45 -6.14
N LEU A 44 2.42 3.81 -7.31
CA LEU A 44 1.63 4.39 -8.40
C LEU A 44 0.16 4.39 -8.01
N GLN A 45 -0.51 5.53 -8.20
CA GLN A 45 -1.94 5.66 -7.96
C GLN A 45 -2.73 5.39 -9.23
N GLU A 46 -3.76 4.56 -9.12
CA GLU A 46 -4.71 4.39 -10.22
C GLU A 46 -5.56 5.65 -10.36
N THR A 47 -5.62 6.18 -11.58
CA THR A 47 -6.42 7.36 -11.92
C THR A 47 -7.52 7.00 -12.89
N LEU A 48 -8.62 7.77 -12.87
CA LEU A 48 -9.71 7.62 -13.83
C LEU A 48 -9.23 7.79 -15.28
N SER A 49 -9.91 7.13 -16.22
CA SER A 49 -9.54 7.20 -17.63
C SER A 49 -9.76 8.60 -18.20
N LEU A 50 -8.68 9.27 -18.61
CA LEU A 50 -8.72 10.64 -19.15
C LEU A 50 -9.07 10.72 -20.66
N LYS A 51 -9.66 9.67 -21.24
CA LYS A 51 -9.82 9.48 -22.70
C LYS A 51 -10.57 10.59 -23.45
N ARG A 52 -11.34 11.45 -22.77
CA ARG A 52 -12.04 12.61 -23.37
C ARG A 52 -11.70 13.95 -22.70
N ASP A 53 -10.73 13.98 -21.80
CA ASP A 53 -10.39 15.20 -21.08
C ASP A 53 -9.45 16.09 -21.90
N ARG A 54 -9.74 17.39 -21.93
CA ARG A 54 -8.83 18.40 -22.51
C ARG A 54 -7.51 18.45 -21.76
N SER A 55 -7.50 18.13 -20.46
CA SER A 55 -6.30 18.12 -19.63
C SER A 55 -5.28 17.08 -20.11
N TYR A 56 -5.72 15.90 -20.55
CA TYR A 56 -4.83 14.85 -21.09
C TYR A 56 -4.14 15.30 -22.37
N ARG A 57 -4.91 15.84 -23.31
CA ARG A 57 -4.35 16.37 -24.57
C ARG A 57 -3.43 17.56 -24.30
N GLY A 58 -3.77 18.39 -23.31
CA GLY A 58 -2.91 19.49 -22.88
C GLY A 58 -1.60 19.01 -22.29
N TYR A 59 -1.63 17.98 -21.44
CA TYR A 59 -0.44 17.34 -20.89
C TYR A 59 0.48 16.79 -21.98
N LEU A 60 -0.07 16.05 -22.96
CA LEU A 60 0.69 15.53 -24.10
C LEU A 60 1.35 16.64 -24.93
N LYS A 61 0.63 17.72 -25.21
CA LYS A 61 1.16 18.86 -25.97
C LYS A 61 2.30 19.61 -25.28
N LYS A 62 2.41 19.52 -23.95
CA LYS A 62 3.51 20.14 -23.18
C LYS A 62 4.79 19.31 -23.18
N MET A 63 4.71 18.04 -23.58
CA MET A 63 5.87 17.15 -23.66
C MET A 63 6.60 17.19 -25.00
N TRP A 64 6.06 17.90 -25.98
CA TRP A 64 6.66 18.17 -27.29
C TRP A 64 7.01 19.64 -27.37
#